data_AF-A0A149ZVV3-F1
#
_entry.id   AF-A0A149ZVV3-F1
#
_cell.length_a   1.000
_cell.length_b   1.000
_cell.length_c   1.000
_cell.angle_alpha   90.00
_cell.angle_beta   90.00
_cell.angle_gamma   90.00
#
_symmetry.space_group_name_H-M   'P 1'
#
loop_
_entity.id
_entity.type
_entity.pdbx_description
1 polymer ?
#
loop_
_entity_poly.entity_id
_entity_poly.type
_entity_poly.pdbx_seq_one_letter_code
_entity_poly.pdbx_strand_id
1 'polypeptide(L)'
;MTLINAKGSPTTPLPLDPGARIRFGLEPRRPYTVRALSEHFVICTRPRDFATTGDFVYTVIDWRNGIRGPINGRSADVSTDEWCRDLLHDLEAGRWEISHHNRVQLDILDGGKP
;
A
#
# COMPACT_ATOMS: atom_id res chain seq x y z
N MET A 1 -8.22 -16.34 -7.81
CA MET A 1 -8.74 -15.36 -8.79
C MET A 1 -7.56 -14.60 -9.36
N THR A 2 -7.40 -14.51 -10.68
CA THR A 2 -6.27 -13.79 -11.30
C THR A 2 -6.67 -12.33 -11.48
N LEU A 3 -6.04 -11.41 -10.75
CA LEU A 3 -6.29 -9.96 -10.88
C LEU A 3 -5.48 -9.44 -12.08
N ILE A 4 -6.14 -8.79 -13.04
CA ILE A 4 -5.52 -8.28 -14.28
C ILE A 4 -5.35 -6.77 -14.16
N ASN A 5 -4.12 -6.29 -14.26
CA ASN A 5 -3.78 -4.87 -14.15
C ASN A 5 -4.17 -4.05 -15.39
N ALA A 6 -3.98 -2.72 -15.30
CA ALA A 6 -4.28 -1.78 -16.38
C ALA A 6 -3.50 -2.01 -17.70
N LYS A 7 -2.46 -2.87 -17.70
CA LYS A 7 -1.71 -3.28 -18.90
C LYS A 7 -2.15 -4.65 -19.44
N GLY A 8 -3.18 -5.27 -18.86
CA GLY A 8 -3.65 -6.60 -19.26
C GLY A 8 -2.81 -7.76 -18.71
N SER A 9 -1.84 -7.48 -17.83
CA SER A 9 -1.02 -8.52 -17.20
C SER A 9 -1.59 -8.91 -15.84
N PRO A 10 -1.60 -10.20 -15.48
CA PRO A 10 -1.88 -10.64 -14.12
C PRO A 10 -0.95 -9.95 -13.12
N THR A 11 -1.49 -9.21 -12.16
CA THR A 11 -0.75 -8.89 -10.94
C THR A 11 -1.21 -9.86 -9.88
N THR A 12 -0.49 -10.97 -9.74
CA THR A 12 -0.73 -11.95 -8.69
C THR A 12 -0.43 -11.32 -7.35
N PRO A 13 -1.40 -11.24 -6.42
CA PRO A 13 -1.13 -10.81 -5.05
C PRO A 13 -0.06 -11.71 -4.44
N LEU A 14 0.95 -11.09 -3.85
CA LEU A 14 1.90 -11.83 -3.03
C LEU A 14 1.23 -12.22 -1.71
N PRO A 15 1.49 -13.42 -1.16
CA PRO A 15 1.08 -13.74 0.19
C PRO A 15 1.81 -12.81 1.15
N LEU A 16 1.06 -11.98 1.87
CA LEU A 16 1.57 -10.99 2.80
C LEU A 16 0.81 -11.09 4.12
N ASP A 17 1.53 -10.90 5.21
CA ASP A 17 0.95 -10.81 6.56
C ASP A 17 1.15 -9.38 7.11
N PRO A 18 0.27 -8.90 8.00
CA PRO A 18 0.56 -7.69 8.78
C PRO A 18 1.91 -7.80 9.49
N GLY A 19 2.71 -6.74 9.44
CA GLY A 19 4.09 -6.72 9.92
C GLY A 19 5.14 -7.15 8.89
N ALA A 20 4.75 -7.77 7.78
CA ALA A 20 5.69 -8.07 6.69
C ALA A 20 6.30 -6.79 6.11
N ARG A 21 7.55 -6.89 5.65
CA ARG A 21 8.25 -5.78 4.99
C ARG A 21 8.22 -5.95 3.47
N ILE A 22 7.96 -4.85 2.77
CA ILE A 22 7.94 -4.78 1.31
C ILE A 22 8.93 -3.73 0.85
N ARG A 23 9.76 -4.07 -0.14
CA ARG A 23 10.62 -3.12 -0.85
C ARG A 23 10.09 -2.87 -2.25
N PHE A 24 10.00 -1.60 -2.62
CA PHE A 24 9.59 -1.18 -3.96
C PHE A 24 10.78 -0.71 -4.79
N GLY A 25 10.75 -0.92 -6.10
CA GLY A 25 11.86 -0.61 -7.00
C GLY A 25 12.27 0.86 -7.03
N LEU A 26 11.31 1.79 -6.85
CA LEU A 26 11.59 3.23 -6.79
C LEU A 26 12.25 3.66 -5.47
N GLU A 27 12.09 2.89 -4.38
CA GLU A 27 12.60 3.23 -3.06
C GLU A 27 13.20 2.00 -2.34
N PRO A 28 14.20 1.34 -2.94
CA PRO A 28 14.66 0.01 -2.51
C PRO A 28 15.32 0.01 -1.12
N ARG A 29 15.84 1.16 -0.68
CA ARG A 29 16.50 1.32 0.62
C ARG A 29 15.55 1.61 1.78
N ARG A 30 14.25 1.80 1.50
CA ARG A 30 13.24 2.26 2.49
C ARG A 30 12.04 1.31 2.50
N PRO A 31 12.11 0.17 3.21
CA PRO A 31 11.03 -0.80 3.21
C PRO A 31 9.80 -0.23 3.91
N TYR A 32 8.61 -0.57 3.40
CA TYR A 32 7.35 -0.34 4.10
C TYR A 32 6.96 -1.58 4.88
N THR A 33 6.18 -1.37 5.94
CA THR A 33 5.56 -2.41 6.76
C THR A 33 4.10 -2.52 6.37
N VAL A 34 3.61 -3.73 6.12
CA VAL A 34 2.19 -4.02 5.90
C VAL A 34 1.44 -3.80 7.19
N ARG A 35 0.38 -2.99 7.17
CA ARG A 35 -0.44 -2.68 8.36
C ARG A 35 -1.84 -3.28 8.27
N ALA A 36 -2.45 -3.25 7.08
CA ALA A 36 -3.73 -3.87 6.81
C ALA A 36 -3.76 -4.37 5.37
N LEU A 37 -4.51 -5.43 5.10
CA LEU A 37 -4.65 -6.01 3.77
C LEU A 37 -6.01 -6.65 3.55
N SER A 38 -6.42 -6.71 2.29
CA SER A 38 -7.63 -7.30 1.76
C SER A 38 -7.29 -8.06 0.47
N GLU A 39 -8.30 -8.58 -0.23
CA GLU A 39 -8.09 -9.20 -1.55
C GLU A 39 -7.54 -8.21 -2.58
N HIS A 40 -7.89 -6.92 -2.50
CA HIS A 40 -7.61 -5.95 -3.56
C HIS A 40 -6.61 -4.88 -3.16
N PHE A 41 -6.60 -4.51 -1.88
CA PHE A 41 -5.76 -3.45 -1.36
C PHE A 41 -4.83 -3.90 -0.23
N VAL A 42 -3.67 -3.26 -0.15
CA VAL A 42 -2.73 -3.39 0.97
C VAL A 42 -2.33 -1.99 1.42
N ILE A 43 -2.41 -1.74 2.73
CA ILE A 43 -1.95 -0.49 3.33
C ILE A 43 -0.59 -0.73 3.95
N CYS A 44 0.40 0.01 3.48
CA CYS A 44 1.76 -0.09 3.96
C CYS A 44 2.23 1.25 4.52
N THR A 45 2.91 1.24 5.66
CA THR A 45 3.49 2.45 6.25
C THR A 45 4.98 2.32 6.46
N ARG A 46 5.68 3.45 6.51
CA ARG A 46 7.05 3.55 7.00
C ARG A 46 7.21 4.82 7.83
N PRO A 47 8.15 4.87 8.78
CA PRO A 47 8.50 6.12 9.42
C PRO A 47 8.91 7.17 8.38
N ARG A 48 8.48 8.41 8.59
CA ARG A 48 8.98 9.54 7.82
C ARG A 48 10.47 9.72 8.10
N ASP A 49 11.20 10.16 7.08
CA ASP A 49 12.64 10.41 7.21
C ASP A 49 12.87 11.47 8.30
N PHE A 50 13.81 11.19 9.21
CA PHE A 50 14.16 12.05 10.35
C PHE A 50 13.02 12.27 11.37
N ALA A 51 11.98 11.44 11.39
CA ALA A 51 10.93 11.50 12.39
C ALA A 51 11.44 11.11 13.79
N THR A 52 11.01 11.85 14.81
CA THR A 52 11.37 11.58 16.22
C THR A 52 10.55 10.46 16.83
N THR A 53 9.26 10.31 16.50
CA THR A 53 8.37 9.13 16.67
C THR A 53 6.97 9.51 16.15
N GLY A 54 6.20 8.57 15.59
CA GLY A 54 4.76 8.77 15.31
C GLY A 54 4.41 9.39 13.94
N ASP A 55 5.38 9.94 13.21
CA ASP A 55 5.17 10.43 11.85
C ASP A 55 5.42 9.33 10.82
N PHE A 56 4.38 8.96 10.07
CA PHE A 56 4.45 7.93 9.04
C PHE A 56 4.16 8.49 7.65
N VAL A 57 4.81 7.88 6.66
CA VAL A 57 4.40 7.93 5.25
C VAL A 57 3.71 6.61 4.93
N TYR A 58 2.65 6.65 4.13
CA TYR A 58 1.99 5.44 3.66
C TYR A 58 1.91 5.37 2.15
N THR A 59 1.65 4.16 1.68
CA THR A 59 1.26 3.88 0.31
C THR A 59 0.22 2.77 0.35
N VAL A 60 -0.80 2.88 -0.48
CA VAL A 60 -1.79 1.85 -0.74
C VAL A 60 -1.37 1.12 -2.00
N ILE A 61 -1.30 -0.20 -1.96
CA ILE A 61 -1.19 -1.06 -3.14
C ILE A 61 -2.61 -1.36 -3.60
N ASP A 62 -2.88 -1.23 -4.89
CA ASP A 62 -4.09 -1.74 -5.55
C ASP A 62 -3.67 -2.83 -6.53
N TRP A 63 -3.96 -4.08 -6.16
CA TRP A 63 -3.63 -5.26 -6.94
C TRP A 63 -4.43 -5.35 -8.24
N ARG A 64 -5.68 -4.88 -8.24
CA ARG A 64 -6.54 -4.92 -9.43
C ARG A 64 -5.97 -4.04 -10.53
N ASN A 65 -5.45 -2.87 -10.17
CA ASN A 65 -4.92 -1.92 -11.14
C ASN A 65 -3.40 -2.04 -11.35
N GLY A 66 -2.69 -2.78 -10.48
CA GLY A 66 -1.24 -2.92 -10.55
C GLY A 66 -0.52 -1.59 -10.26
N ILE A 67 -1.05 -0.80 -9.32
CA ILE A 67 -0.53 0.52 -8.95
C ILE A 67 -0.31 0.61 -7.44
N ARG A 68 0.46 1.61 -7.02
CA ARG A 68 0.52 2.05 -5.63
C ARG A 68 0.58 3.57 -5.51
N GLY A 69 0.11 4.10 -4.39
CA GLY A 69 0.14 5.54 -4.11
C GLY A 69 -0.66 5.93 -2.86
N PRO A 70 -0.67 7.22 -2.49
CA PRO A 70 -1.59 7.72 -1.47
C PRO A 70 -3.02 7.74 -2.01
N ILE A 71 -4.01 7.90 -1.12
CA ILE A 71 -5.39 8.15 -1.56
C ILE A 71 -5.52 9.52 -2.22
N ASN A 72 -6.56 9.69 -3.04
CA ASN A 72 -6.92 10.96 -3.64
C ASN A 72 -7.45 11.96 -2.58
N GLY A 73 -7.14 13.24 -2.75
CA GLY A 73 -7.54 14.28 -1.79
C GLY A 73 -6.56 14.47 -0.62
N ARG A 74 -7.04 14.39 0.62
CA ARG A 74 -6.23 14.61 1.83
C ARG A 74 -5.53 13.32 2.25
N SER A 75 -4.30 13.43 2.74
CA SER A 75 -3.60 12.32 3.39
C SER A 75 -4.43 11.74 4.54
N ALA A 76 -4.61 10.42 4.53
CA ALA A 76 -5.22 9.70 5.64
C ALA A 76 -4.31 9.67 6.87
N ASP A 77 -4.93 9.56 8.05
CA ASP A 77 -4.22 9.16 9.27
C ASP A 77 -4.00 7.64 9.25
N VAL A 78 -2.78 7.24 9.54
CA VAL A 78 -2.27 5.85 9.47
C VAL A 78 -1.36 5.56 10.66
N SER A 79 -1.50 6.36 11.72
CA SER A 79 -0.69 6.28 12.93
C SER A 79 -0.96 5.00 13.73
N THR A 80 -2.17 4.43 13.65
CA THR A 80 -2.56 3.19 14.32
C THR A 80 -3.01 2.11 13.34
N ASP A 81 -3.05 0.86 13.79
CA ASP A 81 -3.58 -0.25 12.98
C ASP A 81 -5.08 -0.10 12.75
N GLU A 82 -5.83 0.43 13.72
CA GLU A 82 -7.26 0.70 13.61
C GLU A 82 -7.54 1.67 12.46
N TRP A 83 -6.82 2.80 12.40
CA TRP A 83 -6.97 3.76 11.29
C TRP A 83 -6.59 3.15 9.94
N CYS A 84 -5.59 2.26 9.90
CA CYS A 84 -5.25 1.53 8.67
C CYS A 84 -6.39 0.59 8.23
N ARG A 85 -7.09 -0.07 9.16
CA ARG A 85 -8.24 -0.94 8.87
C ARG A 85 -9.45 -0.13 8.40
N ASP A 86 -9.71 1.02 9.00
CA ASP A 86 -10.81 1.90 8.56
C ASP A 86 -10.58 2.43 7.15
N LEU A 87 -9.34 2.87 6.85
CA LEU A 87 -8.97 3.29 5.50
C LEU A 87 -9.11 2.15 4.48
N LEU A 88 -8.72 0.93 4.86
CA LEU A 88 -8.88 -0.25 4.01
C LEU A 88 -10.36 -0.53 3.73
N HIS A 89 -11.21 -0.43 4.75
CA HIS A 89 -12.65 -0.61 4.62
C HIS A 89 -13.28 0.44 3.69
N ASP A 90 -12.83 1.71 3.78
CA ASP A 90 -13.29 2.77 2.89
C ASP A 90 -12.86 2.55 1.42
N LEU A 91 -11.65 2.04 1.18
CA LEU A 91 -11.17 1.69 -0.17
C LEU A 91 -11.98 0.55 -0.78
N GLU A 92 -12.25 -0.51 -0.02
CA GLU A 92 -13.09 -1.63 -0.45
C GLU A 92 -14.53 -1.19 -0.75
N ALA A 93 -15.05 -0.23 0.02
CA ALA A 93 -16.37 0.36 -0.21
C ALA A 93 -16.39 1.40 -1.35
N GLY A 94 -15.24 1.71 -1.97
CA GLY A 94 -15.12 2.70 -3.04
C GLY A 94 -15.33 4.16 -2.58
N ARG A 95 -15.26 4.44 -1.28
CA ARG A 95 -15.34 5.81 -0.73
C ARG A 95 -14.06 6.59 -0.97
N TRP A 96 -12.93 5.89 -1.02
CA TRP A 96 -11.64 6.42 -1.44
C TRP A 96 -11.10 5.67 -2.64
N GLU A 97 -10.23 6.33 -3.38
CA GLU A 97 -9.46 5.77 -4.48
C GLU A 97 -8.00 6.22 -4.34
N ILE A 98 -7.07 5.49 -4.97
CA ILE A 98 -5.67 5.92 -5.07
C ILE A 98 -5.60 7.17 -5.97
N SER A 99 -4.82 8.16 -5.54
CA SER A 99 -4.61 9.43 -6.26
C SER A 99 -4.22 9.21 -7.72
N HIS A 100 -4.89 9.91 -8.64
CA HIS A 100 -4.56 9.88 -10.07
C HIS A 100 -3.24 10.57 -10.40
N HIS A 101 -2.86 11.59 -9.63
CA HIS A 101 -1.65 12.38 -9.85
C HIS A 101 -0.41 11.81 -9.15
N ASN A 102 -0.59 11.14 -8.00
CA ASN A 102 0.50 10.71 -7.14
C ASN A 102 0.69 9.18 -7.09
N ARG A 103 0.07 8.43 -8.00
CA ARG A 103 0.27 6.99 -8.14
C ARG A 103 1.45 6.65 -9.05
N VAL A 104 2.04 5.49 -8.79
CA VAL A 104 3.05 4.86 -9.62
C VAL A 104 2.66 3.43 -9.95
N GLN A 105 3.29 2.84 -10.96
CA GLN A 105 3.14 1.41 -11.24
C GLN A 105 3.68 0.59 -10.06
N LEU A 106 3.00 -0.51 -9.75
CA LEU A 106 3.45 -1.43 -8.72
C LEU A 106 4.69 -2.19 -9.20
N ASP A 107 5.77 -2.06 -8.44
CA ASP A 107 7.04 -2.72 -8.69
C ASP A 107 7.64 -3.15 -7.34
N ILE A 108 7.46 -4.43 -7.00
CA ILE A 108 7.90 -5.03 -5.73
C ILE A 108 9.18 -5.82 -6.00
N LEU A 109 10.25 -5.48 -5.27
CA LEU A 109 11.53 -6.17 -5.36
C LEU A 109 11.59 -7.41 -4.43
N ASP A 110 11.07 -7.25 -3.22
CA ASP A 110 10.89 -8.33 -2.25
C ASP A 110 9.69 -8.05 -1.33
N GLY A 111 9.05 -9.12 -0.86
CA GLY A 111 7.93 -9.09 0.07
C GLY A 111 7.82 -10.39 0.85
N GLY A 112 8.15 -10.36 2.15
CA GLY A 112 8.09 -11.49 3.10
C GLY A 112 9.16 -12.58 2.87
N LYS A 113 9.87 -13.12 3.87
CA LYS A 113 9.57 -13.45 5.28
C LYS A 113 10.43 -12.61 6.27
N PRO A 114 10.04 -12.45 7.55
CA PRO A 114 10.94 -11.94 8.59
C PRO A 114 12.27 -12.72 8.65
#